data_AF-A0A838FLG6-F1
#
_entry.id   AF-A0A838FLG6-F1
#
_cell.length_a   1.000
_cell.length_b   1.000
_cell.length_c   1.000
_cell.angle_alpha   90.00
_cell.angle_beta   90.00
_cell.angle_gamma   90.00
#
_symmetry.space_group_name_H-M   'P 1'
#
loop_
_entity.id
_entity.type
_entity.pdbx_description
1 polymer ?
#
loop_
_entity_poly.entity_id
_entity_poly.type
_entity_poly.pdbx_seq_one_letter_code
_entity_poly.pdbx_strand_id
1 'polypeptide(L)'
;MADPIAKKLLLLGWDAADWHLIHPLLDAGRMPHLKRLIDHGVMGNLLTLQPVLSPILWTSIATGKRAYQHGVHGFVEPVPDGASLRPTASTTRKCKALWNILAQAGKRCQAVGWYASHPAERIGGVCVSHQFPVAPASARPGAWPPQPNSVEPWELAETLAELRVHPHEITGPMLSQFVPAAEHLDQRDPDVRYLMVAFAKRLAECVSLHAVVTALMEQEPWDFCAPYYEAIDHVGHDFMPLHPPQMQYARDDLFAAFSGVVDAIYE
;
A
#
# COMPACT_ATOMS: atom_id res chain seq x y z
N MET A 1 -22.43 27.06 -7.94
CA MET A 1 -21.28 26.13 -8.00
C MET A 1 -21.40 25.34 -9.29
N ALA A 2 -20.29 25.09 -9.99
CA ALA A 2 -20.33 24.25 -11.19
C ALA A 2 -20.79 22.83 -10.83
N ASP A 3 -21.54 22.20 -11.73
CA ASP A 3 -21.95 20.80 -11.53
C ASP A 3 -20.72 19.90 -11.49
N PRO A 4 -20.66 18.92 -10.56
CA PRO A 4 -19.54 18.01 -10.46
C PRO A 4 -19.46 17.13 -11.71
N ILE A 5 -18.25 17.00 -12.26
CA ILE A 5 -17.97 16.17 -13.45
C ILE A 5 -18.24 14.67 -13.24
N ALA A 6 -18.29 14.22 -11.98
CA ALA A 6 -18.57 12.84 -11.61
C ALA A 6 -19.30 12.76 -10.26
N LYS A 7 -20.10 11.71 -10.07
CA LYS A 7 -20.79 11.43 -8.79
C LYS A 7 -19.86 10.85 -7.72
N LYS A 8 -18.82 10.13 -8.14
CA LYS A 8 -17.83 9.46 -7.28
C LYS A 8 -16.44 9.62 -7.89
N LEU A 9 -15.42 9.83 -7.05
CA LEU A 9 -14.01 9.96 -7.45
C LEU A 9 -13.14 8.95 -6.70
N LEU A 10 -12.43 8.10 -7.44
CA LEU A 10 -11.44 7.16 -6.90
C LEU A 10 -10.03 7.67 -7.21
N LEU A 11 -9.20 7.83 -6.18
CA LEU A 11 -7.77 8.12 -6.29
C LEU A 11 -6.97 6.90 -5.85
N LEU A 12 -6.46 6.12 -6.79
CA LEU A 12 -5.62 4.95 -6.50
C LEU A 12 -4.17 5.38 -6.31
N GLY A 13 -3.65 5.27 -5.09
CA GLY A 13 -2.21 5.30 -4.84
C GLY A 13 -1.62 3.92 -5.10
N TRP A 14 -0.69 3.82 -6.05
CA TRP A 14 -0.04 2.56 -6.40
C TRP A 14 1.47 2.75 -6.32
N ASP A 15 2.07 2.33 -5.21
CA ASP A 15 3.46 2.66 -4.92
C ASP A 15 4.46 1.88 -5.76
N ALA A 16 5.49 2.58 -6.22
CA ALA A 16 6.53 2.09 -7.12
C ALA A 16 6.03 1.42 -8.42
N ALA A 17 4.76 1.64 -8.82
CA ALA A 17 4.21 1.14 -10.07
C ALA A 17 4.89 1.83 -11.27
N ASP A 18 5.89 1.17 -11.85
CA ASP A 18 6.78 1.75 -12.85
C ASP A 18 6.41 1.31 -14.28
N TRP A 19 6.42 2.26 -15.22
CA TRP A 19 6.09 2.00 -16.61
C TRP A 19 7.04 1.01 -17.31
N HIS A 20 8.30 0.90 -16.89
CA HIS A 20 9.26 -0.07 -17.43
C HIS A 20 8.87 -1.52 -17.13
N LEU A 21 8.13 -1.76 -16.04
CA LEU A 21 7.58 -3.07 -15.70
C LEU A 21 6.19 -3.26 -16.31
N ILE A 22 5.35 -2.22 -16.24
CA ILE A 22 3.98 -2.27 -16.77
C ILE A 22 3.95 -2.46 -18.28
N HIS A 23 4.81 -1.78 -19.06
CA HIS A 23 4.75 -1.84 -20.53
C HIS A 23 4.97 -3.25 -21.09
N PRO A 24 6.03 -3.99 -20.72
CA PRO A 24 6.19 -5.38 -21.13
C PRO A 24 5.00 -6.28 -20.77
N LEU A 25 4.39 -6.07 -19.59
CA LEU A 25 3.23 -6.85 -19.16
C LEU A 25 1.96 -6.51 -19.96
N LEU A 26 1.76 -5.23 -20.32
CA LEU A 26 0.68 -4.80 -21.22
C LEU A 26 0.86 -5.41 -22.62
N ASP A 27 2.07 -5.37 -23.17
CA ASP A 27 2.40 -5.92 -24.49
C ASP A 27 2.19 -7.44 -24.53
N ALA A 28 2.46 -8.14 -23.42
CA ALA A 28 2.20 -9.56 -23.25
C ALA A 28 0.71 -9.89 -22.97
N GLY A 29 -0.17 -8.90 -22.84
CA GLY A 29 -1.59 -9.10 -22.55
C GLY A 29 -1.90 -9.52 -21.10
N ARG A 30 -0.94 -9.34 -20.18
CA ARG A 30 -1.01 -9.79 -18.77
C ARG A 30 -1.72 -8.79 -17.85
N MET A 31 -1.95 -7.55 -18.28
CA MET A 31 -2.67 -6.52 -17.50
C MET A 31 -3.91 -5.97 -18.23
N PRO A 32 -4.92 -6.81 -18.55
CA PRO A 32 -6.05 -6.43 -19.41
C PRO A 32 -6.93 -5.31 -18.81
N HIS A 33 -7.06 -5.26 -17.49
CA HIS A 33 -7.86 -4.22 -16.83
C HIS A 33 -7.18 -2.85 -16.86
N LEU A 34 -5.86 -2.80 -16.62
CA LEU A 34 -5.08 -1.58 -16.76
C LEU A 34 -5.03 -1.12 -18.22
N LYS A 35 -4.84 -2.05 -19.17
CA LYS A 35 -4.90 -1.76 -20.60
C LYS A 35 -6.21 -1.05 -20.97
N ARG A 36 -7.35 -1.59 -20.53
CA ARG A 36 -8.66 -0.98 -20.77
C ARG A 36 -8.76 0.43 -20.17
N LEU A 37 -8.19 0.66 -18.98
CA LEU A 37 -8.20 2.00 -18.37
C LEU A 37 -7.38 3.00 -19.19
N ILE A 38 -6.22 2.59 -19.72
CA ILE A 38 -5.37 3.41 -20.58
C ILE A 38 -6.06 3.71 -21.91
N ASP A 39 -6.60 2.69 -22.59
CA ASP A 39 -7.23 2.81 -23.90
C ASP A 39 -8.46 3.75 -23.89
N HIS A 40 -9.13 3.89 -22.74
CA HIS A 40 -10.29 4.77 -22.55
C HIS A 40 -10.00 6.02 -21.70
N GLY A 41 -8.72 6.27 -21.39
CA GLY A 41 -8.30 7.31 -20.47
C GLY A 41 -7.20 8.21 -21.04
N VAL A 42 -6.46 8.83 -20.13
CA VAL A 42 -5.27 9.63 -20.45
C VAL A 42 -4.13 9.12 -19.57
N MET A 43 -2.98 8.87 -20.19
CA MET A 43 -1.75 8.52 -19.49
C MET A 43 -0.65 9.54 -19.79
N GLY A 44 0.27 9.71 -18.85
CA GLY A 44 1.43 10.59 -19.03
C GLY A 44 2.44 10.44 -17.90
N ASN A 45 3.69 10.80 -18.20
CA ASN A 45 4.76 10.83 -17.22
C ASN A 45 4.70 12.09 -16.37
N LEU A 46 4.70 11.94 -15.06
CA LEU A 46 4.76 13.04 -14.10
C LEU A 46 6.19 13.20 -13.57
N LEU A 47 6.65 14.45 -13.46
CA LEU A 47 7.94 14.73 -12.81
C LEU A 47 7.84 14.48 -11.31
N THR A 48 8.78 13.69 -10.77
CA THR A 48 8.87 13.44 -9.33
C THR A 48 9.50 14.60 -8.56
N LEU A 49 9.27 14.64 -7.25
CA LEU A 49 9.94 15.57 -6.34
C LEU A 49 11.22 14.94 -5.79
N GLN A 50 12.12 15.80 -5.31
CA GLN A 50 13.35 15.39 -4.64
C GLN A 50 13.34 15.85 -3.17
N PRO A 51 13.78 15.01 -2.21
CA PRO A 51 14.24 13.62 -2.39
C PRO A 51 13.09 12.63 -2.60
N VAL A 52 13.38 11.52 -3.29
CA VAL A 52 12.41 10.45 -3.62
C VAL A 52 12.16 9.55 -2.41
N LEU A 53 11.50 10.07 -1.38
CA LEU A 53 11.09 9.32 -0.18
C LEU A 53 9.57 9.22 -0.12
N SER A 54 9.02 8.01 0.03
CA SER A 54 7.58 7.74 0.09
C SER A 54 6.81 8.68 1.04
N PRO A 55 7.26 8.96 2.29
CA PRO A 55 6.61 9.93 3.16
C PRO A 55 6.41 11.32 2.54
N ILE A 56 7.41 11.80 1.80
CA ILE A 56 7.38 13.13 1.18
C ILE A 56 6.46 13.11 -0.03
N LEU A 57 6.62 12.12 -0.91
CA LEU A 57 5.88 12.04 -2.17
C LEU A 57 4.39 11.82 -1.94
N TRP A 58 4.02 10.85 -1.10
CA TRP A 58 2.61 10.54 -0.83
C TRP A 58 1.91 11.66 -0.07
N THR A 59 2.60 12.33 0.87
CA THR A 59 2.04 13.52 1.51
C THR A 59 1.89 14.68 0.51
N SER A 60 2.81 14.82 -0.44
CA SER A 60 2.71 15.83 -1.50
C SER A 60 1.51 15.57 -2.42
N ILE A 61 1.27 14.31 -2.80
CA ILE A 61 0.08 13.90 -3.58
C ILE A 61 -1.20 14.19 -2.79
N ALA A 62 -1.24 13.79 -1.52
CA ALA A 62 -2.40 13.97 -0.66
C ALA A 62 -2.76 15.46 -0.45
N THR A 63 -1.79 16.38 -0.49
CA THR A 63 -1.99 17.78 -0.09
C THR A 63 -1.86 18.79 -1.22
N GLY A 64 -1.25 18.41 -2.34
CA GLY A 64 -0.85 19.34 -3.40
C GLY A 64 0.22 20.34 -2.95
N LYS A 65 1.03 19.99 -1.93
CA LYS A 65 2.06 20.85 -1.33
C LYS A 65 3.42 20.18 -1.38
N ARG A 66 4.51 20.96 -1.25
CA ARG A 66 5.87 20.43 -1.10
C ARG A 66 6.22 20.15 0.36
N ALA A 67 7.28 19.37 0.60
CA ALA A 67 7.76 18.98 1.94
C ALA A 67 7.81 20.12 2.96
N TYR A 68 8.40 21.27 2.58
CA TYR A 68 8.52 22.43 3.46
C TYR A 68 7.18 23.10 3.82
N GLN A 69 6.11 22.83 3.07
CA GLN A 69 4.77 23.36 3.32
C GLN A 69 3.92 22.37 4.13
N HIS A 70 3.94 21.08 3.79
CA HIS A 70 3.16 20.07 4.51
C HIS A 70 3.87 19.53 5.76
N GLY A 71 5.17 19.77 5.93
CA GLY A 71 5.94 19.49 7.15
C GLY A 71 6.40 18.04 7.33
N VAL A 72 6.13 17.15 6.36
CA VAL A 72 6.61 15.76 6.38
C VAL A 72 7.92 15.69 5.59
N HIS A 73 9.00 15.30 6.26
CA HIS A 73 10.37 15.37 5.74
C HIS A 73 11.08 14.02 5.61
N GLY A 74 10.46 12.93 6.03
CA GLY A 74 11.07 11.60 6.03
C GLY A 74 10.21 10.58 6.76
N PHE A 75 10.79 9.44 7.09
CA PHE A 75 10.12 8.33 7.77
C PHE A 75 9.97 8.55 9.29
N VAL A 76 10.84 9.38 9.86
CA VAL A 76 10.90 9.67 11.29
C VAL A 76 11.03 11.17 11.53
N GLU A 77 10.55 11.62 12.67
CA GLU A 77 10.70 13.00 13.14
C GLU A 77 11.07 13.03 14.63
N PRO A 78 11.69 14.11 15.14
CA PRO A 78 11.85 14.31 16.56
C PRO A 78 10.48 14.38 17.26
N VAL A 79 10.38 13.80 18.45
CA VAL A 79 9.26 14.09 19.35
C VAL A 79 9.29 15.59 19.76
N PRO A 80 8.17 16.18 20.24
CA PRO A 80 8.09 17.61 20.49
C PRO A 80 9.15 18.18 21.46
N ASP A 81 9.66 17.37 22.39
CA ASP A 81 10.73 17.76 23.33
C ASP A 81 12.15 17.55 22.78
N GLY A 82 12.29 16.96 21.59
CA GLY A 82 13.56 16.65 20.94
C GLY A 82 14.35 15.49 21.54
N ALA A 83 13.81 14.78 22.54
CA ALA A 83 14.56 13.76 23.28
C ALA A 83 14.73 12.44 22.51
N SER A 84 13.88 12.16 21.54
CA SER A 84 13.88 10.92 20.75
C SER A 84 13.30 11.11 19.35
N LEU A 85 13.33 10.06 18.55
CA LEU A 85 12.68 10.00 17.24
C LEU A 85 11.39 9.17 17.34
N ARG A 86 10.38 9.57 16.57
CA ARG A 86 9.15 8.80 16.35
C ARG A 86 8.89 8.63 14.85
N PRO A 87 8.15 7.59 14.43
CA PRO A 87 7.65 7.51 13.06
C PRO A 87 6.82 8.75 12.69
N THR A 88 6.90 9.16 11.44
CA THR A 88 6.01 10.19 10.90
C THR A 88 4.56 9.74 11.01
N ALA A 89 3.71 10.64 11.50
CA ALA A 89 2.32 10.39 11.83
C ALA A 89 1.40 11.33 11.05
N SER A 90 0.09 11.08 11.10
CA SER A 90 -0.91 11.96 10.48
C SER A 90 -0.86 13.35 11.10
N THR A 91 -0.49 13.43 12.38
CA THR A 91 -0.30 14.66 13.15
C THR A 91 0.98 15.44 12.83
N THR A 92 1.92 14.85 12.07
CA THR A 92 3.10 15.57 11.55
C THR A 92 2.68 16.60 10.48
N ARG A 93 1.62 16.29 9.74
CA ARG A 93 1.20 17.08 8.56
C ARG A 93 0.63 18.44 8.98
N LYS A 94 1.18 19.52 8.45
CA LYS A 94 0.82 20.92 8.75
C LYS A 94 -0.29 21.49 7.86
N CYS A 95 -0.79 20.70 6.91
CA CYS A 95 -1.83 21.13 5.99
C CYS A 95 -2.88 20.05 5.77
N LYS A 96 -4.05 20.48 5.29
CA LYS A 96 -5.17 19.60 4.96
C LYS A 96 -4.80 18.74 3.75
N ALA A 97 -5.04 17.45 3.85
CA ALA A 97 -5.09 16.56 2.70
C ALA A 97 -6.41 16.74 1.92
N LEU A 98 -6.48 16.21 0.70
CA LEU A 98 -7.62 16.31 -0.19
C LEU A 98 -8.91 15.83 0.50
N TRP A 99 -8.85 14.69 1.21
CA TRP A 99 -9.98 14.17 1.97
C TRP A 99 -10.41 15.09 3.12
N ASN A 100 -9.50 15.81 3.78
CA ASN A 100 -9.88 16.77 4.82
C ASN A 100 -10.65 17.95 4.21
N ILE A 101 -10.22 18.44 3.04
CA ILE A 101 -10.87 19.55 2.33
C ILE A 101 -12.27 19.12 1.84
N LEU A 102 -12.37 17.94 1.22
CA LEU A 102 -13.62 17.39 0.73
C LEU A 102 -14.60 17.11 1.87
N ALA A 103 -14.14 16.54 2.99
CA ALA A 103 -14.95 16.33 4.18
C ALA A 103 -15.55 17.64 4.73
N GLN A 104 -14.74 18.70 4.78
CA GLN A 104 -15.21 20.03 5.21
C GLN A 104 -16.19 20.68 4.23
N ALA A 105 -16.16 20.26 2.96
CA ALA A 105 -17.16 20.63 1.96
C ALA A 105 -18.40 19.71 1.98
N GLY A 106 -18.55 18.87 3.00
CA GLY A 106 -19.71 17.98 3.18
C GLY A 106 -19.67 16.71 2.32
N LYS A 107 -18.50 16.32 1.80
CA LYS A 107 -18.32 15.08 1.05
C LYS A 107 -17.94 13.92 1.96
N ARG A 108 -18.48 12.74 1.69
CA ARG A 108 -18.10 11.50 2.39
C ARG A 108 -16.84 10.93 1.78
N CYS A 109 -15.78 10.84 2.58
CA CYS A 109 -14.45 10.43 2.12
C CYS A 109 -14.04 9.09 2.73
N GLN A 110 -13.39 8.26 1.94
CA GLN A 110 -12.66 7.07 2.38
C GLN A 110 -11.17 7.29 2.13
N ALA A 111 -10.32 7.13 3.14
CA ALA A 111 -8.86 7.20 3.01
C ALA A 111 -8.25 5.97 3.70
N VAL A 112 -7.67 5.07 2.91
CA VAL A 112 -7.32 3.73 3.37
C VAL A 112 -5.86 3.43 3.05
N GLY A 113 -5.07 3.10 4.06
CA GLY A 113 -3.69 2.64 3.91
C GLY A 113 -2.65 3.72 3.66
N TRP A 114 -3.04 4.99 3.45
CA TRP A 114 -2.09 6.07 3.09
C TRP A 114 -0.87 6.15 4.00
N TYR A 115 0.31 6.37 3.43
CA TYR A 115 1.52 6.52 4.21
C TYR A 115 1.39 7.58 5.31
N ALA A 116 1.92 7.31 6.51
CA ALA A 116 1.84 8.18 7.69
C ALA A 116 0.40 8.59 8.07
N SER A 117 -0.60 7.76 7.80
CA SER A 117 -2.00 7.99 8.19
C SER A 117 -2.36 7.56 9.62
N HIS A 118 -1.38 7.21 10.47
CA HIS A 118 -1.65 6.88 11.88
C HIS A 118 -1.45 8.09 12.78
N PRO A 119 -2.36 8.40 13.72
CA PRO A 119 -3.69 7.80 13.91
C PRO A 119 -4.67 8.17 12.79
N ALA A 120 -5.70 7.34 12.59
CA ALA A 120 -6.77 7.58 11.63
C ALA A 120 -7.51 8.89 11.91
N GLU A 121 -7.84 9.62 10.86
CA GLU A 121 -8.42 10.97 10.94
C GLU A 121 -9.94 10.95 10.74
N ARG A 122 -10.65 11.89 11.37
CA ARG A 122 -12.08 12.08 11.12
C ARG A 122 -12.32 12.82 9.80
N ILE A 123 -12.88 12.13 8.81
CA ILE A 123 -12.99 12.63 7.42
C ILE A 123 -14.40 12.58 6.82
N GLY A 124 -15.44 12.56 7.66
CA GLY A 124 -16.85 12.52 7.21
C GLY A 124 -17.26 11.22 6.51
N GLY A 125 -16.36 10.24 6.49
CA GLY A 125 -16.56 8.84 6.10
C GLY A 125 -15.56 8.00 6.89
N VAL A 126 -14.86 7.05 6.25
CA VAL A 126 -13.99 6.09 6.95
C VAL A 126 -12.51 6.33 6.63
N CYS A 127 -11.70 6.56 7.66
CA CYS A 127 -10.25 6.55 7.57
C CYS A 127 -9.69 5.26 8.18
N VAL A 128 -8.87 4.54 7.41
CA VAL A 128 -8.14 3.35 7.87
C VAL A 128 -6.65 3.61 7.70
N SER A 129 -5.94 3.51 8.80
CA SER A 129 -4.51 3.79 8.89
C SER A 129 -3.65 2.73 8.18
N HIS A 130 -2.49 3.13 7.65
CA HIS A 130 -1.46 2.21 7.10
C HIS A 130 -0.99 1.15 8.09
N GLN A 131 -1.15 1.38 9.40
CA GLN A 131 -0.79 0.38 10.42
C GLN A 131 -1.87 -0.70 10.61
N PHE A 132 -3.07 -0.51 10.07
CA PHE A 132 -4.19 -1.44 10.24
C PHE A 132 -3.90 -2.87 9.75
N PRO A 133 -3.35 -3.10 8.53
CA PRO A 133 -3.04 -4.43 8.06
C PRO A 133 -1.73 -5.01 8.63
N VAL A 134 -0.97 -4.26 9.44
CA VAL A 134 0.36 -4.67 9.91
C VAL A 134 0.25 -5.53 11.17
N ALA A 135 0.56 -6.81 11.04
CA ALA A 135 0.63 -7.73 12.17
C ALA A 135 1.92 -7.50 12.99
N PRO A 136 1.84 -7.12 14.28
CA PRO A 136 3.02 -7.06 15.15
C PRO A 136 3.60 -8.47 15.37
N ALA A 137 4.88 -8.59 15.71
CA ALA A 137 5.54 -9.89 15.93
C ALA A 137 4.87 -10.75 17.04
N SER A 138 4.16 -10.10 17.97
CA SER A 138 3.39 -10.77 19.02
C SER A 138 2.03 -11.30 18.56
N ALA A 139 1.52 -10.88 17.40
CA ALA A 139 0.23 -11.32 16.89
C ALA A 139 0.24 -12.82 16.57
N ARG A 140 -0.94 -13.43 16.70
CA ARG A 140 -1.20 -14.81 16.30
C ARG A 140 -2.50 -14.83 15.49
N PRO A 141 -2.69 -15.82 14.59
CA PRO A 141 -3.99 -16.05 13.97
C PRO A 141 -5.10 -16.14 15.03
N GLY A 142 -6.20 -15.41 14.83
CA GLY A 142 -7.32 -15.32 15.78
C GLY A 142 -7.04 -14.52 17.07
N ALA A 143 -5.82 -14.04 17.30
CA ALA A 143 -5.44 -13.19 18.44
C ALA A 143 -4.62 -11.99 17.95
N TRP A 144 -5.28 -11.14 17.17
CA TRP A 144 -4.73 -9.91 16.60
C TRP A 144 -5.84 -8.85 16.59
N PRO A 145 -6.03 -8.09 17.69
CA PRO A 145 -6.98 -6.98 17.71
C PRO A 145 -6.54 -5.87 16.76
N PRO A 146 -7.46 -5.00 16.29
CA PRO A 146 -7.08 -3.80 15.55
C PRO A 146 -6.21 -2.89 16.43
N GLN A 147 -5.21 -2.25 15.83
CA GLN A 147 -4.38 -1.29 16.56
C GLN A 147 -5.25 -0.12 17.05
N PRO A 148 -5.08 0.37 18.29
CA PRO A 148 -5.82 1.54 18.76
C PRO A 148 -5.64 2.73 17.81
N ASN A 149 -6.73 3.46 17.52
CA ASN A 149 -6.74 4.61 16.60
C ASN A 149 -6.34 4.29 15.15
N SER A 150 -6.42 3.03 14.72
CA SER A 150 -6.15 2.66 13.32
C SER A 150 -7.36 2.79 12.40
N VAL A 151 -8.56 3.00 12.94
CA VAL A 151 -9.81 3.22 12.19
C VAL A 151 -10.59 4.36 12.83
N GLU A 152 -11.14 5.25 11.99
CA GLU A 152 -12.11 6.28 12.39
C GLU A 152 -13.24 6.30 11.34
N PRO A 153 -14.52 6.07 11.69
CA PRO A 153 -15.05 5.89 13.04
C PRO A 153 -14.61 4.56 13.69
N TRP A 154 -14.21 4.62 14.97
CA TRP A 154 -13.64 3.48 15.71
C TRP A 154 -14.60 2.29 15.86
N GLU A 155 -15.91 2.52 15.75
CA GLU A 155 -16.95 1.49 15.82
C GLU A 155 -16.81 0.44 14.71
N LEU A 156 -16.18 0.79 13.58
CA LEU A 156 -15.92 -0.13 12.47
C LEU A 156 -14.65 -0.96 12.67
N ALA A 157 -13.83 -0.68 13.69
CA ALA A 157 -12.51 -1.29 13.82
C ALA A 157 -12.55 -2.82 13.94
N GLU A 158 -13.46 -3.36 14.76
CA GLU A 158 -13.60 -4.80 14.97
C GLU A 158 -14.13 -5.50 13.71
N THR A 159 -15.19 -4.96 13.08
CA THR A 159 -15.76 -5.51 11.85
C THR A 159 -14.74 -5.50 10.70
N LEU A 160 -13.99 -4.41 10.52
CA LEU A 160 -12.94 -4.36 9.50
C LEU A 160 -11.77 -5.29 9.85
N ALA A 161 -11.53 -5.59 11.12
CA ALA A 161 -10.43 -6.47 11.54
C ALA A 161 -10.69 -7.92 11.12
N GLU A 162 -11.95 -8.34 10.97
CA GLU A 162 -12.34 -9.65 10.43
C GLU A 162 -11.92 -9.85 8.97
N LEU A 163 -11.66 -8.76 8.23
CA LEU A 163 -11.21 -8.79 6.84
C LEU A 163 -9.69 -8.94 6.70
N ARG A 164 -8.94 -8.91 7.82
CA ARG A 164 -7.48 -9.01 7.78
C ARG A 164 -7.06 -10.46 7.68
N VAL A 165 -6.03 -10.69 6.88
CA VAL A 165 -5.33 -11.97 6.74
C VAL A 165 -4.02 -11.87 7.52
N HIS A 166 -3.82 -12.77 8.48
CA HIS A 166 -2.54 -12.85 9.18
C HIS A 166 -1.48 -13.50 8.27
N PRO A 167 -0.19 -13.11 8.32
CA PRO A 167 0.86 -13.71 7.46
C PRO A 167 0.96 -15.24 7.55
N HIS A 168 0.68 -15.84 8.71
CA HIS A 168 0.66 -17.30 8.88
C HIS A 168 -0.55 -18.01 8.24
N GLU A 169 -1.56 -17.26 7.79
CA GLU A 169 -2.70 -17.80 7.04
C GLU A 169 -2.42 -17.88 5.54
N ILE A 170 -1.31 -17.29 5.08
CA ILE A 170 -0.86 -17.42 3.69
C ILE A 170 -0.31 -18.84 3.47
N THR A 171 -1.00 -19.59 2.61
CA THR A 171 -0.70 -21.01 2.37
C THR A 171 0.27 -21.22 1.20
N GLY A 172 0.92 -22.38 1.14
CA GLY A 172 1.78 -22.77 0.01
C GLY A 172 1.11 -22.65 -1.36
N PRO A 173 -0.15 -23.11 -1.53
CA PRO A 173 -0.90 -22.91 -2.78
C PRO A 173 -1.15 -21.43 -3.15
N MET A 174 -1.31 -20.53 -2.17
CA MET A 174 -1.41 -19.09 -2.45
C MET A 174 -0.07 -18.54 -2.94
N LEU A 175 1.03 -18.94 -2.30
CA LEU A 175 2.38 -18.52 -2.69
C LEU A 175 2.80 -19.08 -4.06
N SER A 176 2.34 -20.28 -4.41
CA SER A 176 2.69 -20.96 -5.66
C SER A 176 2.19 -20.23 -6.90
N GLN A 177 1.24 -19.32 -6.76
CA GLN A 177 0.78 -18.43 -7.85
C GLN A 177 1.84 -17.40 -8.24
N PHE A 178 2.73 -17.03 -7.31
CA PHE A 178 3.79 -16.04 -7.50
C PHE A 178 5.18 -16.68 -7.56
N VAL A 179 5.36 -17.79 -6.85
CA VAL A 179 6.60 -18.57 -6.77
C VAL A 179 6.25 -20.03 -7.09
N PRO A 180 6.21 -20.45 -8.37
CA PRO A 180 5.76 -21.79 -8.75
C PRO A 180 6.49 -22.95 -8.06
N ALA A 181 7.75 -22.73 -7.64
CA ALA A 181 8.56 -23.72 -6.93
C ALA A 181 8.42 -23.69 -5.39
N ALA A 182 7.52 -22.86 -4.83
CA ALA A 182 7.44 -22.55 -3.39
C ALA A 182 7.46 -23.78 -2.47
N GLU A 183 6.71 -24.83 -2.82
CA GLU A 183 6.59 -26.06 -2.01
C GLU A 183 7.86 -26.92 -1.98
N HIS A 184 8.78 -26.68 -2.90
CA HIS A 184 10.02 -27.46 -3.05
C HIS A 184 11.27 -26.73 -2.54
N LEU A 185 11.13 -25.47 -2.11
CA LEU A 185 12.24 -24.68 -1.61
C LEU A 185 12.66 -25.13 -0.20
N ASP A 186 13.96 -25.22 0.04
CA ASP A 186 14.51 -25.59 1.35
C ASP A 186 14.39 -24.43 2.34
N GLN A 187 13.36 -24.48 3.19
CA GLN A 187 13.10 -23.47 4.25
C GLN A 187 14.18 -23.42 5.35
N ARG A 188 15.18 -24.31 5.33
CA ARG A 188 16.36 -24.22 6.23
C ARG A 188 17.38 -23.21 5.72
N ASP A 189 17.36 -22.89 4.43
CA ASP A 189 18.17 -21.81 3.88
C ASP A 189 17.65 -20.46 4.41
N PRO A 190 18.50 -19.64 5.04
CA PRO A 190 18.07 -18.38 5.65
C PRO A 190 17.53 -17.36 4.63
N ASP A 191 18.05 -17.35 3.40
CA ASP A 191 17.64 -16.41 2.35
C ASP A 191 16.26 -16.80 1.79
N VAL A 192 16.09 -18.10 1.50
CA VAL A 192 14.78 -18.66 1.09
C VAL A 192 13.72 -18.37 2.14
N ARG A 193 14.03 -18.67 3.41
CA ARG A 193 13.08 -18.45 4.51
C ARG A 193 12.74 -16.97 4.67
N TYR A 194 13.75 -16.09 4.57
CA TYR A 194 13.52 -14.63 4.63
C TYR A 194 12.58 -14.18 3.52
N LEU A 195 12.88 -14.51 2.26
CA LEU A 195 12.09 -14.10 1.10
C LEU A 195 10.65 -14.63 1.18
N MET A 196 10.46 -15.89 1.55
CA MET A 196 9.13 -16.49 1.68
C MET A 196 8.31 -15.85 2.80
N VAL A 197 8.93 -15.57 3.96
CA VAL A 197 8.26 -14.89 5.09
C VAL A 197 7.96 -13.43 4.73
N ALA A 198 8.90 -12.73 4.09
CA ALA A 198 8.71 -11.35 3.64
C ALA A 198 7.55 -11.27 2.65
N PHE A 199 7.53 -12.13 1.64
CA PHE A 199 6.47 -12.16 0.64
C PHE A 199 5.11 -12.52 1.22
N ALA A 200 5.03 -13.55 2.07
CA ALA A 200 3.79 -13.90 2.77
C ALA A 200 3.25 -12.72 3.60
N LYS A 201 4.13 -11.99 4.29
CA LYS A 201 3.75 -10.78 5.02
C LYS A 201 3.20 -9.70 4.10
N ARG A 202 3.89 -9.38 2.98
CA ARG A 202 3.45 -8.31 2.06
C ARG A 202 2.16 -8.66 1.34
N LEU A 203 2.00 -9.92 0.96
CA LEU A 203 0.76 -10.41 0.37
C LEU A 203 -0.40 -10.30 1.37
N ALA A 204 -0.20 -10.74 2.62
CA ALA A 204 -1.19 -10.62 3.69
C ALA A 204 -1.61 -9.16 3.94
N GLU A 205 -0.64 -8.23 4.00
CA GLU A 205 -0.90 -6.80 4.15
C GLU A 205 -1.73 -6.25 2.96
N CYS A 206 -1.35 -6.61 1.74
CA CYS A 206 -2.03 -6.19 0.51
C CYS A 206 -3.48 -6.70 0.42
N VAL A 207 -3.70 -8.00 0.64
CA VAL A 207 -5.05 -8.59 0.54
C VAL A 207 -5.97 -8.09 1.66
N SER A 208 -5.42 -7.87 2.86
CA SER A 208 -6.16 -7.27 3.97
C SER A 208 -6.64 -5.86 3.61
N LEU A 209 -5.74 -5.05 3.07
CA LEU A 209 -6.09 -3.69 2.64
C LEU A 209 -7.11 -3.72 1.49
N HIS A 210 -6.93 -4.62 0.51
CA HIS A 210 -7.86 -4.76 -0.61
C HIS A 210 -9.27 -5.17 -0.14
N ALA A 211 -9.37 -6.12 0.78
CA ALA A 211 -10.64 -6.54 1.37
C ALA A 211 -11.34 -5.38 2.11
N VAL A 212 -10.58 -4.61 2.89
CA VAL A 212 -11.12 -3.41 3.57
C VAL A 212 -11.59 -2.36 2.57
N VAL A 213 -10.80 -2.04 1.55
CA VAL A 213 -11.16 -1.03 0.53
C VAL A 213 -12.44 -1.43 -0.20
N THR A 214 -12.53 -2.68 -0.66
CA THR A 214 -13.69 -3.17 -1.41
C THR A 214 -14.95 -3.23 -0.54
N ALA A 215 -14.83 -3.72 0.70
CA ALA A 215 -15.95 -3.72 1.66
C ALA A 215 -16.44 -2.29 1.95
N LEU A 216 -15.54 -1.34 2.19
CA LEU A 216 -15.92 0.06 2.39
C LEU A 216 -16.57 0.67 1.15
N MET A 217 -16.06 0.38 -0.05
CA MET A 217 -16.64 0.92 -1.28
C MET A 217 -18.07 0.40 -1.55
N GLU A 218 -18.39 -0.80 -1.06
CA GLU A 218 -19.68 -1.46 -1.20
C GLU A 218 -20.68 -1.07 -0.09
N GLN A 219 -20.23 -1.09 1.17
CA GLN A 219 -21.10 -1.00 2.35
C GLN A 219 -21.26 0.43 2.86
N GLU A 220 -20.23 1.26 2.71
CA GLU A 220 -20.23 2.63 3.20
C GLU A 220 -20.51 3.61 2.05
N PRO A 221 -21.32 4.65 2.28
CA PRO A 221 -21.58 5.61 1.23
C PRO A 221 -20.42 6.61 1.09
N TRP A 222 -19.95 6.83 -0.14
CA TRP A 222 -18.78 7.67 -0.42
C TRP A 222 -18.95 8.52 -1.67
N ASP A 223 -18.32 9.69 -1.65
CA ASP A 223 -18.14 10.59 -2.80
C ASP A 223 -16.68 10.57 -3.29
N PHE A 224 -15.73 10.35 -2.37
CA PHE A 224 -14.31 10.24 -2.64
C PHE A 224 -13.72 9.01 -1.93
N CYS A 225 -12.99 8.17 -2.65
CA CYS A 225 -12.26 7.04 -2.08
C CYS A 225 -10.80 7.11 -2.52
N ALA A 226 -9.88 6.94 -1.57
CA ALA A 226 -8.45 7.00 -1.82
C ALA A 226 -7.74 5.84 -1.10
N PRO A 227 -7.64 4.67 -1.74
CA PRO A 227 -6.76 3.61 -1.26
C PRO A 227 -5.31 3.85 -1.70
N TYR A 228 -4.36 3.39 -0.89
CA TYR A 228 -2.94 3.38 -1.21
C TYR A 228 -2.37 1.98 -1.04
N TYR A 229 -1.85 1.40 -2.12
CA TYR A 229 -1.25 0.07 -2.14
C TYR A 229 0.28 0.18 -2.25
N GLU A 230 0.98 -0.31 -1.24
CA GLU A 230 2.45 -0.32 -1.14
C GLU A 230 3.09 -1.66 -1.54
N ALA A 231 2.29 -2.65 -1.94
CA ALA A 231 2.77 -4.01 -2.16
C ALA A 231 3.90 -4.10 -3.18
N ILE A 232 3.79 -3.38 -4.31
CA ILE A 232 4.82 -3.38 -5.36
C ILE A 232 6.13 -2.79 -4.86
N ASP A 233 6.10 -1.70 -4.10
CA ASP A 233 7.30 -1.09 -3.50
C ASP A 233 7.99 -2.07 -2.54
N HIS A 234 7.23 -2.62 -1.60
CA HIS A 234 7.78 -3.56 -0.61
C HIS A 234 8.27 -4.87 -1.22
N VAL A 235 7.55 -5.44 -2.19
CA VAL A 235 8.03 -6.61 -2.94
C VAL A 235 9.26 -6.24 -3.78
N GLY A 236 9.29 -5.05 -4.39
CA GLY A 236 10.44 -4.56 -5.14
C GLY A 236 11.71 -4.52 -4.30
N HIS A 237 11.64 -4.06 -3.04
CA HIS A 237 12.79 -4.04 -2.14
C HIS A 237 13.44 -5.41 -1.92
N ASP A 238 12.62 -6.47 -1.83
CA ASP A 238 13.11 -7.83 -1.55
C ASP A 238 13.43 -8.62 -2.85
N PHE A 239 12.67 -8.40 -3.93
CA PHE A 239 12.66 -9.27 -5.11
C PHE A 239 13.21 -8.62 -6.39
N MET A 240 13.32 -7.29 -6.48
CA MET A 240 13.91 -6.64 -7.67
C MET A 240 15.35 -7.07 -7.94
N PRO A 241 16.22 -7.34 -6.95
CA PRO A 241 17.55 -7.91 -7.21
C PRO A 241 17.54 -9.28 -7.88
N LEU A 242 16.40 -10.00 -7.85
CA LEU A 242 16.18 -11.31 -8.45
C LEU A 242 15.35 -11.22 -9.74
N HIS A 243 14.85 -10.03 -10.12
CA HIS A 243 14.10 -9.83 -11.37
C HIS A 243 15.06 -9.84 -12.58
N PRO A 244 14.66 -10.39 -13.74
CA PRO A 244 15.50 -10.40 -14.92
C PRO A 244 15.87 -8.98 -15.42
N PRO A 245 17.12 -8.75 -15.87
CA PRO A 245 18.20 -9.73 -16.01
C PRO A 245 18.88 -10.07 -14.67
N GLN A 246 19.32 -11.32 -14.52
CA GLN A 246 20.01 -11.78 -13.31
C GLN A 246 21.24 -10.92 -13.01
N MET A 247 21.30 -10.38 -11.80
CA MET A 247 22.45 -9.59 -11.34
C MET A 247 23.64 -10.51 -11.05
N GLN A 248 24.86 -10.04 -11.31
CA GLN A 248 26.09 -10.86 -11.16
C GLN A 248 26.28 -11.43 -9.75
N TYR A 249 25.74 -10.76 -8.73
CA TYR A 249 25.82 -11.17 -7.33
C TYR A 249 24.62 -11.98 -6.84
N ALA A 250 23.57 -12.13 -7.67
CA ALA A 250 22.38 -12.89 -7.31
C ALA A 250 22.68 -14.40 -7.43
N ARG A 251 22.38 -15.15 -6.37
CA ARG A 251 22.50 -16.61 -6.36
C ARG A 251 21.59 -17.24 -7.42
N ASP A 252 22.11 -18.21 -8.16
CA ASP A 252 21.40 -18.86 -9.27
C ASP A 252 20.10 -19.56 -8.82
N ASP A 253 20.14 -20.23 -7.67
CA ASP A 253 18.99 -20.95 -7.12
C ASP A 253 17.86 -20.00 -6.69
N LEU A 254 18.20 -18.86 -6.08
CA LEU A 254 17.24 -17.82 -5.71
C LEU A 254 16.67 -17.12 -6.95
N PHE A 255 17.51 -16.78 -7.94
CA PHE A 255 17.04 -16.18 -9.19
C PHE A 255 16.07 -17.12 -9.92
N ALA A 256 16.42 -18.40 -10.05
CA ALA A 256 15.56 -19.39 -10.69
C ALA A 256 14.21 -19.55 -9.98
N ALA A 257 14.19 -19.47 -8.65
CA ALA A 257 12.97 -19.61 -7.86
C ALA A 257 12.07 -18.36 -7.88
N PHE A 258 12.65 -17.17 -7.82
CA PHE A 258 11.95 -15.93 -7.48
C PHE A 258 11.88 -14.87 -8.59
N SER A 259 12.51 -15.10 -9.73
CA SER A 259 12.57 -14.12 -10.84
C SER A 259 11.20 -13.68 -11.37
N GLY A 260 10.17 -14.51 -11.23
CA GLY A 260 8.80 -14.20 -11.64
C GLY A 260 7.99 -13.38 -10.63
N VAL A 261 8.46 -13.21 -9.39
CA VAL A 261 7.66 -12.60 -8.31
C VAL A 261 7.30 -11.15 -8.60
N VAL A 262 8.25 -10.38 -9.13
CA VAL A 262 8.04 -8.96 -9.43
C VAL A 262 7.03 -8.79 -10.57
N ASP A 263 7.04 -9.63 -11.60
CA ASP A 263 6.00 -9.55 -12.64
C ASP A 263 4.63 -9.96 -12.06
N ALA A 264 4.60 -11.03 -11.28
CA ALA A 264 3.35 -11.60 -10.75
C ALA A 264 2.62 -10.67 -9.77
N ILE A 265 3.33 -9.77 -9.06
CA ILE A 265 2.68 -8.81 -8.16
C ILE A 265 2.01 -7.63 -8.91
N TYR A 266 2.34 -7.41 -10.19
CA TYR A 266 1.68 -6.41 -11.03
C TYR A 266 0.38 -6.92 -11.66
N GLU A 267 0.25 -8.24 -11.86
CA GLU A 267 -0.91 -8.90 -12.49
C GLU A 267 -2.12 -9.03 -11.57
#